data_AF-A0A2E9U560-F1
#
_entry.id   AF-A0A2E9U560-F1
#
_cell.length_a   1.000
_cell.length_b   1.000
_cell.length_c   1.000
_cell.angle_alpha   90.00
_cell.angle_beta   90.00
_cell.angle_gamma   90.00
#
_symmetry.space_group_name_H-M   'P 1'
#
loop_
_entity.id
_entity.type
_entity.pdbx_description
1 polymer ?
#
loop_
_entity_poly.entity_id
_entity_poly.type
_entity_poly.pdbx_seq_one_letter_code
_entity_poly.pdbx_strand_id
1 'polypeptide(L)' 'MSVGDKSLESLKHEEKIKVCPDCGSEEIDFEKGENFCKKCGLVLD' A
#
# COMPACT_ATOMS: atom_id res chain seq x y z
N MET A 1 -23.51 28.99 16.19
CA MET A 1 -22.21 29.33 15.55
C MET A 1 -21.17 28.41 16.17
N SER A 2 -20.81 27.33 15.47
CA SER A 2 -19.83 26.36 15.96
C SER A 2 -18.81 26.16 14.84
N VAL A 3 -17.79 27.02 14.87
CA VAL A 3 -16.47 26.76 14.31
C VAL A 3 -15.92 25.47 14.95
N GLY A 4 -15.17 24.60 14.30
CA GLY A 4 -14.65 24.65 12.95
C GLY A 4 -13.35 23.88 12.91
N ASP A 5 -13.31 22.61 13.35
CA ASP A 5 -12.06 21.83 13.38
C ASP A 5 -12.34 20.34 13.16
N LYS A 6 -12.67 19.97 11.92
CA LYS A 6 -12.49 18.58 11.48
C LYS A 6 -11.84 18.56 10.10
N SER A 7 -10.78 19.33 9.97
CA SER A 7 -9.82 19.18 8.88
C SER A 7 -8.95 17.96 9.21
N LEU A 8 -9.52 16.76 9.15
CA LEU A 8 -8.71 15.53 9.09
C LEU A 8 -8.25 15.39 7.64
N GLU A 9 -7.25 16.21 7.37
CA GLU A 9 -6.18 16.07 6.39
C GLU A 9 -6.36 14.89 5.45
N SER A 10 -6.80 15.27 4.26
CA SER A 10 -6.68 14.54 3.01
C SER A 10 -5.20 14.28 2.71
N LEU A 11 -4.60 13.32 3.39
CA LEU A 11 -3.37 12.64 3.00
C LEU A 11 -3.83 11.44 2.16
N LYS A 12 -4.24 11.58 0.89
CA LYS A 12 -3.32 11.65 -0.27
C LYS A 12 -1.99 10.94 -0.04
N HIS A 13 -2.02 9.74 0.55
CA HIS A 13 -1.12 8.71 0.10
C HIS A 13 -1.83 7.99 -1.05
N GLU A 14 -1.53 8.41 -2.28
CA GLU A 14 -1.39 7.43 -3.36
C GLU A 14 -0.22 6.52 -2.97
N GLU A 15 -0.39 5.72 -1.91
CA GLU A 15 0.32 4.47 -1.79
C GLU A 15 -0.08 3.74 -3.05
N LYS A 16 0.86 3.60 -3.98
CA LYS A 16 0.72 2.67 -5.08
C LYS A 16 0.61 1.30 -4.43
N ILE A 17 -0.62 0.91 -4.09
CA ILE A 17 -0.89 -0.38 -3.51
C ILE A 17 -0.52 -1.37 -4.60
N LYS A 18 0.68 -1.95 -4.45
CA LYS A 18 1.10 -3.04 -5.29
C LYS A 18 0.31 -4.24 -4.81
N VAL A 19 -0.55 -4.77 -5.68
CA VAL A 19 -1.30 -5.98 -5.39
C VAL A 19 -0.58 -7.14 -6.07
N CYS A 20 -0.39 -8.23 -5.35
CA CYS A 20 0.12 -9.46 -5.92
C CYS A 20 -0.88 -9.98 -6.97
N PRO A 21 -0.49 -10.19 -8.25
CA PRO A 21 -1.40 -10.71 -9.27
C PRO A 21 -1.73 -12.18 -9.06
N ASP A 22 -0.87 -12.94 -8.36
CA ASP A 22 -1.08 -14.37 -8.11
C ASP A 22 -2.09 -14.64 -6.98
N CYS A 23 -1.95 -13.95 -5.84
CA CYS A 23 -2.81 -14.19 -4.67
C CYS A 23 -3.74 -13.04 -4.29
N GLY A 24 -3.65 -11.88 -4.96
CA GLY A 24 -4.46 -10.70 -4.68
C GLY A 24 -4.08 -9.96 -3.38
N SER A 25 -2.93 -10.27 -2.78
CA SER A 25 -2.49 -9.64 -1.54
C SER A 25 -1.88 -8.26 -1.77
N GLU A 26 -2.24 -7.32 -0.93
CA GLU A 26 -1.64 -5.97 -0.87
C GLU A 26 -0.35 -5.96 -0.01
N GLU A 27 0.02 -7.10 0.59
CA GLU A 27 1.21 -7.26 1.43
C GLU A 27 2.44 -7.55 0.58
N ILE A 28 2.91 -6.51 -0.10
CA ILE A 28 4.13 -6.54 -0.92
C ILE A 28 5.26 -5.88 -0.14
N ASP A 29 6.36 -6.61 0.03
CA ASP A 29 7.60 -6.10 0.60
C ASP A 29 8.60 -5.80 -0.50
N PHE A 30 9.70 -5.12 -0.14
CA PHE A 30 10.78 -4.79 -1.06
C PHE A 30 12.09 -5.15 -0.42
N GLU A 31 12.70 -6.23 -0.91
CA GLU A 31 14.01 -6.69 -0.44
C GLU A 31 14.98 -6.71 -1.63
N LYS A 32 16.19 -6.19 -1.42
CA LYS A 32 17.31 -6.23 -2.39
C LYS A 32 17.04 -5.63 -3.78
N GLY A 33 16.02 -4.77 -3.93
CA GLY A 33 15.70 -4.18 -5.22
C GLY A 33 14.48 -4.77 -5.91
N GLU A 34 13.93 -5.86 -5.36
CA GLU A 34 12.80 -6.60 -5.93
C GLU A 34 11.61 -6.49 -4.99
N ASN A 35 10.41 -6.36 -5.55
CA ASN A 35 9.20 -6.46 -4.73
C ASN A 35 8.89 -7.94 -4.56
N PHE A 36 8.38 -8.38 -3.42
CA PHE A 36 7.88 -9.74 -3.26
C PHE A 36 6.66 -9.77 -2.38
N CYS A 37 5.73 -10.67 -2.66
CA CYS A 37 4.55 -10.83 -1.86
C CYS A 37 4.87 -11.63 -0.60
N LYS A 38 4.63 -11.06 0.58
CA LYS A 38 4.80 -11.77 1.86
C LYS A 38 3.84 -12.94 2.02
N LYS A 39 2.68 -12.87 1.37
CA LYS A 39 1.60 -13.84 1.56
C LYS A 39 1.80 -15.13 0.77
N CYS A 40 2.32 -15.04 -0.45
CA CYS A 40 2.53 -16.21 -1.33
C CYS A 40 4.01 -16.45 -1.67
N GLY A 41 4.90 -15.51 -1.36
CA GLY A 41 6.32 -15.57 -1.71
C GLY A 41 6.63 -15.24 -3.17
N LEU A 42 5.65 -14.74 -3.95
CA LEU A 42 5.86 -14.36 -5.35
C LEU A 42 6.76 -13.14 -5.45
N VAL A 43 7.86 -13.25 -6.19
CA VAL A 43 8.69 -12.10 -6.56
C VAL A 43 8.03 -11.32 -7.70
N LEU A 44 7.81 -10.04 -7.46
CA LEU A 44 7.24 -9.02 -8.32
C LEU A 44 8.39 -8.14 -8.82
N ASP A 45 8.94 -8.50 -9.99
CA ASP A 45 9.91 -7.68 -10.74
C ASP A 45 9.26 -6.38 -11.27
#